data_AF-A0A2R6CBR3-F1
#
_entry.id   AF-A0A2R6CBR3-F1
#
_cell.length_a   1.000
_cell.length_b   1.000
_cell.length_c   1.000
_cell.angle_alpha   90.00
_cell.angle_beta   90.00
_cell.angle_gamma   90.00
#
_symmetry.space_group_name_H-M   'P 1'
#
loop_
_entity.id
_entity.type
_entity.pdbx_description
1 polymer ?
#
loop_
_entity_poly.entity_id
_entity_poly.type
_entity_poly.pdbx_seq_one_letter_code
_entity_poly.pdbx_strand_id
1 'polypeptide(L)'
;MDMSATSVVVGERRGVKPQLEKEGFVGKPLKRIEDLKLVRGLGGFIGDLRVDGMVYAAFVRSPHAHARIVGVDSSEALKLDGVIGVLTAKDLEGVGNLPTVDEDAEKKPTPRRPLAVDVTRYVGEAVAVVLARDRYTAEDAAELVRVDYEPLEAVVDVEEALKPGSPLVHDHLKSNVCYHSVNTVGDVEDAFAKADHVVSLRLVNQRLAPAPLETRGILASYDRGNGELKVWATTQDPHGLRDTLASILGLPQSGVRVIAPDMGGAFGSKISVYPEDVVVSYAAIRFNRPVKWVETRRENIVTTTHG
;
A
#
# COMPACT_ATOMS: atom_id res chain seq x y z
N MET A 1 -1.18 11.40 -50.62
CA MET A 1 -2.33 10.63 -51.13
C MET A 1 -3.56 11.22 -50.50
N ASP A 2 -4.35 11.85 -51.37
CA ASP A 2 -5.58 12.55 -51.09
C ASP A 2 -6.64 11.57 -50.56
N MET A 3 -7.23 11.85 -49.41
CA MET A 3 -8.44 11.16 -48.93
C MET A 3 -9.57 12.19 -48.94
N SER A 4 -10.17 12.32 -50.11
CA SER A 4 -11.42 13.04 -50.34
C SER A 4 -12.51 12.48 -49.42
N ALA A 5 -12.97 13.28 -48.46
CA ALA A 5 -14.16 12.98 -47.68
C ALA A 5 -15.40 13.07 -48.58
N THR A 6 -16.10 11.95 -48.76
CA THR A 6 -17.40 11.92 -49.44
C THR A 6 -18.45 12.51 -48.52
N SER A 7 -18.92 13.72 -48.84
CA SER A 7 -20.03 14.37 -48.16
C SER A 7 -21.37 13.80 -48.64
N VAL A 8 -22.19 13.32 -47.72
CA VAL A 8 -23.60 13.00 -47.98
C VAL A 8 -24.40 14.28 -47.78
N VAL A 9 -24.92 14.84 -48.86
CA VAL A 9 -25.79 16.03 -48.83
C VAL A 9 -27.22 15.59 -48.54
N VAL A 10 -27.71 15.84 -47.33
CA VAL A 10 -29.13 15.72 -46.98
C VAL A 10 -29.77 17.10 -47.07
N GLY A 11 -30.65 17.28 -48.08
CA GLY A 11 -31.71 18.29 -48.17
C GLY A 11 -31.40 19.73 -47.77
N GLU A 12 -31.17 20.60 -48.76
CA GLU A 12 -31.08 22.05 -48.56
C GLU A 12 -32.40 22.65 -48.03
N ARG A 13 -32.44 22.99 -46.73
CA ARG A 13 -33.26 24.11 -46.26
C ARG A 13 -32.47 25.40 -46.45
N ARG A 14 -32.90 26.27 -47.37
CA ARG A 14 -32.33 27.61 -47.55
C ARG A 14 -32.28 28.36 -46.21
N GLY A 15 -31.08 28.67 -45.73
CA GLY A 15 -30.85 29.61 -44.62
C GLY A 15 -30.10 29.06 -43.40
N VAL A 16 -29.79 27.76 -43.33
CA VAL A 16 -29.00 27.19 -42.22
C VAL A 16 -27.61 26.81 -42.74
N LYS A 17 -26.57 27.50 -42.28
CA LYS A 17 -25.18 27.07 -42.53
C LYS A 17 -25.02 25.64 -41.99
N PRO A 18 -24.42 24.69 -42.73
CA PRO A 18 -24.14 23.37 -42.20
C PRO A 18 -23.23 23.53 -41.00
N GLN A 19 -23.79 23.31 -39.82
CA GLN A 19 -23.01 23.16 -38.60
C GLN A 19 -22.32 21.82 -38.78
N LEU A 20 -20.99 21.84 -38.99
CA LEU A 20 -20.18 20.64 -38.87
C LEU A 20 -20.45 20.09 -37.46
N GLU A 21 -21.32 19.09 -37.36
CA GLU A 21 -21.41 18.28 -36.16
C GLU A 21 -20.02 17.68 -36.00
N LYS A 22 -19.21 18.28 -35.12
CA LYS A 22 -17.95 17.68 -34.70
C LYS A 22 -18.36 16.37 -34.04
N GLU A 23 -18.28 15.27 -34.79
CA GLU A 23 -18.50 13.96 -34.22
C GLU A 23 -17.55 13.78 -33.03
N GLY A 24 -18.12 13.81 -31.82
CA GLY A 24 -17.36 13.65 -30.60
C GLY A 24 -16.73 12.26 -30.53
N PHE A 25 -15.68 12.16 -29.73
CA PHE A 25 -15.02 10.89 -29.43
C PHE A 25 -15.70 10.10 -28.29
N VAL A 26 -16.59 10.75 -27.53
CA VAL A 26 -17.29 10.13 -26.39
C VAL A 26 -18.19 8.98 -26.88
N GLY A 27 -18.08 7.82 -26.23
CA GLY A 27 -18.87 6.63 -26.54
C GLY A 27 -18.34 5.77 -27.70
N LYS A 28 -17.27 6.20 -28.39
CA LYS A 28 -16.66 5.43 -29.48
C LYS A 28 -15.62 4.43 -28.95
N PRO A 29 -15.51 3.22 -29.53
CA PRO A 29 -14.54 2.19 -29.12
C PRO A 29 -13.15 2.49 -29.69
N LEU A 30 -12.55 3.60 -29.26
CA LEU A 30 -11.20 3.97 -29.67
C LEU A 30 -10.17 3.04 -29.05
N LYS A 31 -9.10 2.74 -29.80
CA LYS A 31 -7.96 2.01 -29.27
C LYS A 31 -7.25 2.86 -28.21
N ARG A 32 -6.74 2.20 -27.16
CA ARG A 32 -6.09 2.91 -26.07
C ARG A 32 -4.71 3.39 -26.51
N ILE A 33 -4.27 4.52 -25.97
CA ILE A 33 -3.01 5.17 -26.36
C ILE A 33 -1.82 4.36 -25.82
N GLU A 34 -1.98 3.77 -24.64
CA GLU A 34 -0.98 2.96 -23.95
C GLU A 34 -0.75 1.58 -24.58
N ASP A 35 -1.70 1.05 -25.37
CA ASP A 35 -1.63 -0.32 -25.90
C ASP A 35 -0.34 -0.57 -26.68
N LEU A 36 0.08 0.39 -27.51
CA LEU A 36 1.21 0.22 -28.43
C LEU A 36 2.51 -0.16 -27.70
N LYS A 37 2.79 0.47 -26.55
CA LYS A 37 3.99 0.14 -25.77
C LYS A 37 3.79 -1.16 -24.99
N LEU A 38 2.61 -1.39 -24.41
CA LEU A 38 2.35 -2.54 -23.53
C LEU A 38 2.40 -3.86 -24.29
N VAL A 39 1.76 -3.94 -25.47
CA VAL A 39 1.73 -5.18 -26.28
C VAL A 39 3.06 -5.50 -26.95
N ARG A 40 4.03 -4.58 -26.90
CA ARG A 40 5.38 -4.75 -27.44
C ARG A 40 6.41 -5.03 -26.37
N GLY A 41 6.01 -5.16 -25.10
CA GLY A 41 6.95 -5.30 -23.98
C GLY A 41 7.80 -4.04 -23.72
N LEU A 42 7.31 -2.87 -24.15
CA LEU A 42 7.94 -1.57 -23.95
C LEU A 42 7.29 -0.77 -22.80
N GLY A 43 6.47 -1.44 -21.99
CA GLY A 43 6.00 -0.89 -20.72
C GLY A 43 7.16 -0.77 -19.73
N GLY A 44 7.12 0.23 -18.87
CA GLY A 44 8.07 0.38 -17.78
C GLY A 44 7.38 0.13 -16.46
N PHE A 45 7.43 -1.10 -15.94
CA PHE A 45 6.86 -1.46 -14.65
C PHE A 45 7.88 -1.29 -13.53
N ILE A 46 7.44 -1.30 -12.27
CA ILE A 46 8.36 -1.07 -11.14
C ILE A 46 9.49 -2.11 -11.10
N GLY A 47 9.18 -3.36 -11.49
CA GLY A 47 10.13 -4.46 -11.58
C GLY A 47 11.26 -4.23 -12.58
N ASP A 48 11.00 -3.44 -13.63
CA ASP A 48 11.92 -3.19 -14.73
C ASP A 48 12.88 -2.02 -14.42
N LEU A 49 12.45 -1.08 -13.58
CA LEU A 49 13.25 0.12 -13.29
C LEU A 49 14.63 -0.24 -12.68
N ARG A 50 15.66 0.42 -13.18
CA ARG A 50 17.04 0.33 -12.70
C ARG A 50 17.59 1.74 -12.52
N VAL A 51 18.29 1.98 -11.41
CA VAL A 51 19.01 3.21 -11.13
C VAL A 51 20.42 2.82 -10.67
N ASP A 52 21.41 3.58 -11.10
CA ASP A 52 22.81 3.29 -10.78
C ASP A 52 23.06 3.28 -9.27
N GLY A 53 23.82 2.27 -8.83
CA GLY A 53 24.14 2.11 -7.41
C GLY A 53 22.96 1.70 -6.53
N MET A 54 21.81 1.31 -7.11
CA MET A 54 20.67 0.83 -6.32
C MET A 54 21.00 -0.43 -5.51
N VAL A 55 20.29 -0.60 -4.41
CA VAL A 55 20.32 -1.78 -3.53
C VAL A 55 18.91 -2.36 -3.40
N TYR A 56 18.82 -3.56 -2.86
CA TYR A 56 17.56 -4.29 -2.70
C TYR A 56 17.22 -4.43 -1.22
N ALA A 57 15.96 -4.21 -0.89
CA ALA A 57 15.42 -4.42 0.44
C ALA A 57 14.67 -5.75 0.53
N ALA A 58 14.85 -6.46 1.65
CA ALA A 58 14.07 -7.63 2.03
C ALA A 58 13.56 -7.45 3.47
N PHE A 59 12.27 -7.64 3.68
CA PHE A 59 11.66 -7.45 5.00
C PHE A 59 11.68 -8.75 5.80
N VAL A 60 12.09 -8.64 7.06
CA VAL A 60 11.93 -9.69 8.07
C VAL A 60 10.54 -9.50 8.68
N ARG A 61 9.71 -10.54 8.62
CA ARG A 61 8.27 -10.46 8.95
C ARG A 61 7.90 -11.44 10.04
N SER A 62 6.95 -11.03 10.89
CA SER A 62 6.45 -11.88 11.97
C SER A 62 5.77 -13.13 11.44
N PRO A 63 6.12 -14.33 11.95
CA PRO A 63 5.36 -15.54 11.70
C PRO A 63 4.15 -15.67 12.64
N HIS A 64 3.99 -14.77 13.62
CA HIS A 64 2.97 -14.84 14.66
C HIS A 64 1.81 -13.89 14.39
N ALA A 65 0.59 -14.35 14.69
CA ALA A 65 -0.61 -13.51 14.64
C ALA A 65 -0.62 -12.47 15.77
N HIS A 66 -0.03 -12.79 16.93
CA HIS A 66 0.16 -11.87 18.04
C HIS A 66 1.37 -12.34 18.85
N ALA A 67 2.37 -11.48 19.05
CA ALA A 67 3.55 -11.83 19.85
C ALA A 67 4.32 -10.59 20.31
N ARG A 68 4.82 -10.60 21.55
CA ARG A 68 5.81 -9.62 22.02
C ARG A 68 7.15 -9.89 21.36
N ILE A 69 7.84 -8.83 20.97
CA ILE A 69 9.20 -8.87 20.44
C ILE A 69 10.15 -8.72 21.63
N VAL A 70 10.87 -9.78 21.97
CA VAL A 70 11.85 -9.78 23.06
C VAL A 70 13.17 -9.18 22.58
N GLY A 71 13.57 -9.48 21.35
CA GLY A 71 14.82 -9.00 20.77
C GLY A 71 14.91 -9.23 19.27
N VAL A 72 15.76 -8.45 18.61
CA VAL A 72 16.15 -8.62 17.20
C VAL A 72 17.67 -8.62 17.14
N ASP A 73 18.25 -9.72 16.64
CA ASP A 73 19.69 -9.88 16.41
C ASP A 73 19.96 -10.02 14.90
N SER A 74 20.65 -9.03 14.35
CA SER A 74 21.05 -8.96 12.94
C SER A 74 22.55 -9.22 12.73
N SER A 75 23.26 -9.67 13.76
CA SER A 75 24.73 -9.79 13.73
C SER A 75 25.25 -10.76 12.66
N GLU A 76 24.57 -11.88 12.42
CA GLU A 76 24.94 -12.82 11.35
C GLU A 76 24.60 -12.28 9.96
N ALA A 77 23.43 -11.64 9.80
CA ALA A 77 23.04 -11.00 8.55
C ALA A 77 24.06 -9.94 8.11
N LEU A 78 24.55 -9.12 9.06
CA LEU A 78 25.53 -8.07 8.79
C LEU A 78 26.92 -8.59 8.38
N LYS A 79 27.23 -9.88 8.59
CA LYS A 79 28.50 -10.48 8.17
C LYS A 79 28.49 -10.96 6.72
N LEU A 80 27.32 -11.11 6.11
CA LEU A 80 27.20 -11.63 4.75
C LEU A 80 27.73 -10.60 3.74
N ASP A 81 28.62 -11.04 2.84
CA ASP A 81 29.17 -10.13 1.81
C ASP A 81 28.05 -9.57 0.93
N GLY A 82 28.07 -8.25 0.74
CA GLY A 82 27.06 -7.53 -0.03
C GLY A 82 25.87 -7.01 0.77
N VAL A 83 25.76 -7.33 2.06
CA VAL A 83 24.83 -6.63 2.96
C VAL A 83 25.34 -5.22 3.24
N ILE A 84 24.46 -4.24 3.09
CA ILE A 84 24.71 -2.81 3.29
C ILE A 84 24.31 -2.38 4.70
N GLY A 85 23.25 -2.97 5.23
CA GLY A 85 22.78 -2.70 6.58
C GLY A 85 21.46 -3.38 6.87
N VAL A 86 21.09 -3.37 8.15
CA VAL A 86 19.80 -3.83 8.64
C VAL A 86 19.19 -2.69 9.45
N LEU A 87 17.91 -2.40 9.23
CA LEU A 87 17.15 -1.43 10.04
C LEU A 87 16.08 -2.18 10.84
N THR A 88 15.98 -1.83 12.11
CA THR A 88 14.92 -2.22 13.04
C THR A 88 14.13 -0.98 13.42
N ALA A 89 13.03 -1.13 14.16
CA ALA A 89 12.26 0.04 14.60
C ALA A 89 13.08 1.04 15.45
N LYS A 90 14.17 0.60 16.11
CA LYS A 90 15.08 1.48 16.85
C LYS A 90 15.82 2.46 15.95
N ASP A 91 16.03 2.09 14.69
CA ASP A 91 16.74 2.92 13.71
C ASP A 91 15.82 3.97 13.06
N LEU A 92 14.51 3.89 13.30
CA LEU A 92 13.49 4.78 12.73
C LEU A 92 13.10 5.91 13.69
N GLU A 93 13.99 6.30 14.61
CA GLU A 93 13.75 7.45 15.48
C GLU A 93 13.50 8.73 14.66
N GLY A 94 12.45 9.47 15.01
CA GLY A 94 12.01 10.66 14.28
C GLY A 94 11.15 10.39 13.05
N VAL A 95 10.94 9.12 12.65
CA VAL A 95 9.99 8.74 11.61
C VAL A 95 8.58 8.67 12.20
N GLY A 96 7.63 9.37 11.58
CA GLY A 96 6.23 9.39 11.99
C GLY A 96 5.49 8.05 11.80
N ASN A 97 4.30 7.96 12.38
CA ASN A 97 3.40 6.83 12.16
C ASN A 97 2.62 6.99 10.86
N LEU A 98 2.20 5.87 10.27
CA LEU A 98 1.28 5.91 9.14
C LEU A 98 -0.09 6.43 9.58
N PRO A 99 -0.82 7.16 8.70
CA PRO A 99 -2.15 7.62 9.00
C PRO A 99 -3.05 6.46 9.41
N THR A 100 -3.79 6.68 10.49
CA THR A 100 -4.79 5.75 11.00
C THR A 100 -6.07 6.55 11.22
N VAL A 101 -7.21 6.00 10.76
CA VAL A 101 -8.51 6.60 11.04
C VAL A 101 -8.99 6.01 12.36
N ASP A 102 -8.57 6.64 13.46
CA ASP A 102 -8.97 6.23 14.80
C ASP A 102 -10.25 7.00 15.19
N GLU A 103 -11.40 6.34 15.11
CA GLU A 103 -12.69 6.90 15.59
C GLU A 103 -13.34 6.03 16.68
N ASP A 104 -12.54 5.25 17.42
CA ASP A 104 -13.02 4.57 18.62
C ASP A 104 -13.56 5.62 19.64
N ALA A 105 -14.52 5.21 20.46
CA ALA A 105 -15.20 6.03 21.46
C ALA A 105 -14.23 6.71 22.44
N GLU A 106 -13.07 6.11 22.71
CA GLU A 106 -12.03 6.70 23.56
C GLU A 106 -11.06 7.62 22.81
N LYS A 107 -11.08 7.64 21.47
CA LYS A 107 -10.15 8.38 20.59
C LYS A 107 -8.67 8.19 20.95
N LYS A 108 -8.33 7.03 21.51
CA LYS A 108 -6.95 6.67 21.82
C LYS A 108 -6.24 6.27 20.53
N PRO A 109 -5.02 6.75 20.29
CA PRO A 109 -4.31 6.45 19.06
C PRO A 109 -3.95 4.96 18.97
N THR A 110 -4.10 4.36 17.79
CA THR A 110 -3.58 3.02 17.45
C THR A 110 -2.47 3.17 16.41
N PRO A 111 -1.26 3.63 16.81
CA PRO A 111 -0.24 4.05 15.86
C PRO A 111 0.20 2.89 14.96
N ARG A 112 -0.04 3.03 13.66
CA ARG A 112 0.44 2.10 12.64
C ARG A 112 1.88 2.42 12.28
N ARG A 113 2.83 1.70 12.87
CA ARG A 113 4.27 1.97 12.75
C ARG A 113 4.87 1.41 11.44
N PRO A 114 5.94 2.00 10.90
CA PRO A 114 6.62 1.47 9.70
C PRO A 114 7.30 0.11 9.94
N LEU A 115 7.79 -0.12 11.16
CA LEU A 115 8.25 -1.42 11.65
C LEU A 115 7.64 -1.65 13.05
N ALA A 116 7.33 -2.90 13.37
CA ALA A 116 6.74 -3.25 14.66
C ALA A 116 7.66 -2.85 15.82
N VAL A 117 7.06 -2.29 16.86
CA VAL A 117 7.72 -1.92 18.12
C VAL A 117 7.03 -2.70 19.23
N ASP A 118 7.85 -3.39 20.04
CA ASP A 118 7.50 -4.20 21.21
C ASP A 118 6.56 -5.40 20.97
N VAL A 119 5.65 -5.33 20.00
CA VAL A 119 4.65 -6.36 19.73
C VAL A 119 4.30 -6.38 18.24
N THR A 120 4.07 -7.59 17.73
CA THR A 120 3.49 -7.86 16.41
C THR A 120 2.03 -8.28 16.55
N ARG A 121 1.16 -7.82 15.66
CA ARG A 121 -0.32 -7.87 15.73
C ARG A 121 -0.95 -8.66 14.59
N TYR A 122 -0.15 -9.11 13.63
CA TYR A 122 -0.59 -10.00 12.56
C TYR A 122 0.60 -10.71 11.91
N VAL A 123 0.33 -11.87 11.31
CA VAL A 123 1.30 -12.61 10.50
C VAL A 123 1.69 -11.75 9.30
N GLY A 124 2.98 -11.53 9.11
CA GLY A 124 3.52 -10.70 8.02
C GLY A 124 3.89 -9.27 8.42
N GLU A 125 3.60 -8.84 9.65
CA GLU A 125 4.01 -7.53 10.14
C GLU A 125 5.54 -7.42 10.13
N ALA A 126 6.07 -6.36 9.52
CA ALA A 126 7.50 -6.17 9.36
C ALA A 126 8.16 -5.78 10.69
N VAL A 127 9.24 -6.47 11.06
CA VAL A 127 10.02 -6.21 12.28
C VAL A 127 11.39 -5.61 11.98
N ALA A 128 11.96 -5.93 10.83
CA ALA A 128 13.21 -5.38 10.34
C ALA A 128 13.24 -5.37 8.80
N VAL A 129 14.20 -4.66 8.23
CA VAL A 129 14.52 -4.70 6.80
C VAL A 129 16.03 -4.86 6.61
N VAL A 130 16.42 -5.73 5.69
CA VAL A 130 17.80 -5.91 5.25
C VAL A 130 18.00 -5.24 3.91
N LEU A 131 19.12 -4.55 3.73
CA LEU A 131 19.53 -3.95 2.45
C LEU A 131 20.78 -4.67 1.92
N ALA A 132 20.76 -5.10 0.67
CA ALA A 132 21.92 -5.75 0.02
C ALA A 132 22.13 -5.32 -1.44
N ARG A 133 23.31 -5.59 -1.99
CA ARG A 133 23.68 -5.23 -3.39
C ARG A 133 22.81 -5.88 -4.45
N ASP A 134 22.22 -7.04 -4.14
CA ASP A 134 21.32 -7.77 -5.01
C ASP A 134 20.18 -8.40 -4.19
N ARG A 135 19.15 -8.84 -4.90
CA ARG A 135 17.93 -9.38 -4.30
C ARG A 135 18.18 -10.67 -3.53
N TYR A 136 19.02 -11.57 -4.05
CA TYR A 136 19.23 -12.89 -3.45
C TYR A 136 19.96 -12.73 -2.12
N THR A 137 21.04 -11.94 -2.09
CA THR A 137 21.76 -11.62 -0.85
C THR A 137 20.85 -10.94 0.18
N ALA A 138 19.91 -10.09 -0.24
CA ALA A 138 18.96 -9.46 0.67
C ALA A 138 18.01 -10.49 1.31
N GLU A 139 17.48 -11.43 0.52
CA GLU A 139 16.62 -12.52 0.99
C GLU A 139 17.39 -13.48 1.92
N ASP A 140 18.59 -13.94 1.51
CA ASP A 140 19.45 -14.82 2.32
C ASP A 140 19.82 -14.16 3.67
N ALA A 141 20.19 -12.88 3.65
CA ALA A 141 20.52 -12.15 4.87
C ALA A 141 19.30 -11.89 5.76
N ALA A 142 18.10 -11.72 5.19
CA ALA A 142 16.87 -11.60 5.97
C ALA A 142 16.57 -12.88 6.75
N GLU A 143 16.89 -14.06 6.22
CA GLU A 143 16.76 -15.34 6.94
C GLU A 143 17.76 -15.50 8.09
N LEU A 144 18.88 -14.77 8.06
CA LEU A 144 19.88 -14.76 9.13
C LEU A 144 19.53 -13.80 10.29
N VAL A 145 18.53 -12.93 10.13
CA VAL A 145 18.05 -12.08 11.22
C VAL A 145 17.23 -12.92 12.20
N ARG A 146 17.67 -13.00 13.44
CA ARG A 146 16.99 -13.72 14.51
C ARG A 146 16.07 -12.77 15.27
N VAL A 147 14.83 -13.18 15.46
CA VAL A 147 13.84 -12.41 16.22
C VAL A 147 13.26 -13.32 17.30
N ASP A 148 13.46 -12.90 18.54
CA ASP A 148 12.94 -13.63 19.70
C ASP A 148 11.53 -13.13 19.99
N TYR A 149 10.57 -14.06 19.98
CA TYR A 149 9.16 -13.79 20.23
C TYR A 149 8.67 -14.48 21.49
N GLU A 150 7.78 -13.79 22.20
CA GLU A 150 6.90 -14.39 23.21
C GLU A 150 5.47 -14.36 22.64
N PRO A 151 4.96 -15.49 22.10
CA PRO A 151 3.63 -15.54 21.51
C PRO A 151 2.54 -15.13 22.49
N LEU A 152 1.59 -14.33 22.02
CA LEU A 152 0.42 -13.88 22.77
C LEU A 152 -0.83 -14.52 22.16
N GLU A 153 -1.90 -14.56 22.94
CA GLU A 153 -3.19 -15.03 22.44
C GLU A 153 -3.70 -14.07 21.35
N ALA A 154 -4.03 -14.63 20.19
CA ALA A 154 -4.56 -13.88 19.05
C ALA A 154 -6.07 -14.08 18.95
N VAL A 155 -6.78 -13.03 18.53
CA VAL A 155 -8.20 -13.12 18.17
C VAL A 155 -8.35 -12.96 16.67
N VAL A 156 -8.95 -13.96 16.01
CA VAL A 156 -9.04 -14.05 14.54
C VAL A 156 -10.48 -14.06 14.02
N ASP A 157 -11.45 -13.95 14.92
CA ASP A 157 -12.87 -13.88 14.62
C ASP A 157 -13.46 -12.58 15.19
N VAL A 158 -14.31 -11.91 14.40
CA VAL A 158 -14.88 -10.62 14.76
C VAL A 158 -15.87 -10.72 15.93
N GLU A 159 -16.65 -11.80 16.03
CA GLU A 159 -17.63 -11.97 17.10
C GLU A 159 -16.93 -12.34 18.40
N GLU A 160 -15.90 -13.20 18.34
CA GLU A 160 -15.03 -13.47 19.48
C GLU A 160 -14.32 -12.19 19.95
N ALA A 161 -13.82 -11.34 19.04
CA ALA A 161 -13.15 -10.08 19.40
C ALA A 161 -14.03 -9.09 20.18
N LEU A 162 -15.36 -9.19 20.05
CA LEU A 162 -16.33 -8.33 20.73
C LEU A 162 -16.68 -8.82 22.14
N LYS A 163 -16.36 -10.07 22.50
CA LYS A 163 -16.72 -10.62 23.81
C LYS A 163 -15.92 -9.97 24.94
N PRO A 164 -16.53 -9.73 26.12
CA PRO A 164 -15.80 -9.28 27.30
C PRO A 164 -14.67 -10.25 27.67
N GLY A 165 -13.46 -9.71 27.86
CA GLY A 165 -12.29 -10.51 28.24
C GLY A 165 -11.53 -11.13 27.06
N SER A 166 -11.95 -10.91 25.81
CA SER A 166 -11.17 -11.36 24.65
C SER A 166 -9.79 -10.69 24.59
N PRO A 167 -8.78 -11.37 24.01
CA PRO A 167 -7.47 -10.78 23.80
C PRO A 167 -7.57 -9.45 23.06
N LEU A 168 -6.90 -8.43 23.58
CA LEU A 168 -6.85 -7.11 22.97
C LEU A 168 -5.68 -7.04 21.98
N VAL A 169 -5.95 -6.60 20.75
CA VAL A 169 -4.89 -6.32 19.75
C VAL A 169 -4.04 -5.09 20.15
N HIS A 170 -4.67 -4.17 20.88
CA HIS A 170 -4.07 -2.98 21.47
C HIS A 170 -4.36 -3.00 22.98
N ASP A 171 -3.36 -3.40 23.76
CA ASP A 171 -3.46 -3.61 25.22
C ASP A 171 -3.83 -2.35 26.02
N HIS A 172 -3.58 -1.16 25.47
CA HIS A 172 -3.96 0.12 26.06
C HIS A 172 -5.45 0.51 25.85
N LEU A 173 -6.18 -0.24 25.03
CA LEU A 173 -7.62 -0.07 24.79
C LEU A 173 -8.45 -0.90 25.77
N LYS A 174 -9.77 -0.69 25.77
CA LYS A 174 -10.72 -1.48 26.57
C LYS A 174 -11.50 -2.50 25.75
N SER A 175 -11.47 -2.39 24.43
CA SER A 175 -12.18 -3.26 23.50
C SER A 175 -11.44 -3.32 22.16
N ASN A 176 -11.81 -4.30 21.32
CA ASN A 176 -11.32 -4.40 19.94
C ASN A 176 -12.19 -3.61 18.93
N VAL A 177 -13.16 -2.81 19.38
CA VAL A 177 -13.97 -1.96 18.50
C VAL A 177 -13.13 -0.75 18.09
N CYS A 178 -12.69 -0.71 16.83
CA CYS A 178 -11.88 0.40 16.32
C CYS A 178 -12.72 1.58 15.78
N TYR A 179 -13.99 1.35 15.47
CA TYR A 179 -14.92 2.31 14.89
C TYR A 179 -16.37 1.91 15.19
N HIS A 180 -17.21 2.84 15.62
CA HIS A 180 -18.65 2.61 15.78
C HIS A 180 -19.46 3.83 15.37
N SER A 181 -20.39 3.64 14.44
CA SER A 181 -21.31 4.68 13.97
C SER A 181 -22.71 4.12 13.78
N VAL A 182 -23.71 4.88 14.20
CA VAL A 182 -25.13 4.54 14.08
C VAL A 182 -25.79 5.58 13.19
N ASN A 183 -26.36 5.15 12.07
CA ASN A 183 -27.12 5.99 11.17
C ASN A 183 -28.59 5.56 11.18
N THR A 184 -29.46 6.44 11.66
CA THR A 184 -30.93 6.22 11.69
C THR A 184 -31.61 7.25 10.81
N VAL A 185 -32.54 6.79 9.96
CA VAL A 185 -33.32 7.65 9.06
C VAL A 185 -34.79 7.25 9.17
N GLY A 186 -35.64 8.18 9.60
CA GLY A 186 -37.07 7.91 9.84
C GLY A 186 -37.35 7.14 11.13
N ASP A 187 -38.56 6.60 11.23
CA ASP A 187 -39.02 5.75 12.34
C ASP A 187 -38.92 4.28 11.89
N VAL A 188 -37.83 3.62 12.27
CA VAL A 188 -37.52 2.25 11.83
C VAL A 188 -38.45 1.26 12.49
N GLU A 189 -38.74 1.46 13.78
CA GLU A 189 -39.60 0.62 14.59
C GLU A 189 -41.04 0.60 14.06
N ASP A 190 -41.60 1.77 13.73
CA ASP A 190 -42.92 1.90 13.12
C ASP A 190 -42.97 1.25 11.74
N ALA A 191 -41.91 1.42 10.93
CA ALA A 191 -41.82 0.80 9.60
C ALA A 191 -41.84 -0.74 9.70
N PHE A 192 -41.12 -1.33 10.65
CA PHE A 192 -41.16 -2.78 10.89
C PHE A 192 -42.52 -3.24 11.44
N ALA A 193 -43.14 -2.47 12.34
CA ALA A 193 -44.44 -2.82 12.92
C ALA A 193 -45.58 -2.83 11.89
N LYS A 194 -45.48 -1.99 10.85
CA LYS A 194 -46.48 -1.86 9.77
C LYS A 194 -46.21 -2.73 8.55
N ALA A 195 -45.08 -3.43 8.49
CA ALA A 195 -44.72 -4.21 7.32
C ALA A 195 -45.58 -5.48 7.19
N ASP A 196 -46.10 -5.75 5.99
CA ASP A 196 -46.84 -6.99 5.70
C ASP A 196 -45.95 -8.24 5.82
N HIS A 197 -44.64 -8.09 5.52
CA HIS A 197 -43.65 -9.14 5.59
C HIS A 197 -42.29 -8.61 6.06
N VAL A 198 -41.60 -9.41 6.86
CA VAL A 198 -40.24 -9.14 7.34
C VAL A 198 -39.34 -10.33 6.98
N VAL A 199 -38.18 -10.03 6.38
CA VAL A 199 -37.16 -11.04 6.04
C VAL A 199 -35.86 -10.69 6.77
N SER A 200 -35.22 -11.70 7.34
CA SER A 200 -33.91 -11.57 8.00
C SER A 200 -32.93 -12.59 7.42
N LEU A 201 -31.69 -12.16 7.21
CA LEU A 201 -30.61 -12.98 6.69
C LEU A 201 -29.30 -12.65 7.40
N ARG A 202 -28.53 -13.69 7.74
CA ARG A 202 -27.14 -13.55 8.17
C ARG A 202 -26.24 -13.80 6.97
N LEU A 203 -25.43 -12.81 6.61
CA LEU A 203 -24.48 -12.85 5.50
C LEU A 203 -23.05 -12.86 6.03
N VAL A 204 -22.19 -13.66 5.43
CA VAL A 204 -20.75 -13.63 5.65
C VAL A 204 -20.08 -13.17 4.36
N ASN A 205 -19.37 -12.06 4.42
CA ASN A 205 -18.48 -11.63 3.34
C ASN A 205 -17.06 -12.11 3.68
N GLN A 206 -16.47 -12.92 2.81
CA GLN A 206 -15.17 -13.51 3.05
C GLN A 206 -14.07 -12.49 2.80
N ARG A 207 -12.95 -12.63 3.51
CA ARG A 207 -11.74 -11.85 3.26
C ARG A 207 -11.14 -12.23 1.90
N LEU A 208 -10.95 -11.26 1.01
CA LEU A 208 -10.44 -11.44 -0.34
C LEU A 208 -9.15 -10.63 -0.55
N ALA A 209 -8.18 -11.25 -1.21
CA ALA A 209 -6.97 -10.56 -1.66
C ALA A 209 -7.21 -9.96 -3.06
N PRO A 210 -6.86 -8.68 -3.30
CA PRO A 210 -7.01 -8.06 -4.62
C PRO A 210 -6.18 -8.73 -5.74
N ALA A 211 -5.08 -9.39 -5.37
CA ALA A 211 -4.26 -10.25 -6.23
C ALA A 211 -3.94 -9.71 -7.65
N PRO A 212 -3.48 -8.45 -7.80
CA PRO A 212 -3.03 -7.94 -9.10
C PRO A 212 -1.86 -8.74 -9.64
N LEU A 213 -1.76 -8.94 -10.96
CA LEU A 213 -0.67 -9.73 -11.56
C LEU A 213 0.71 -9.16 -11.24
N GLU A 214 0.86 -7.84 -11.26
CA GLU A 214 2.02 -7.16 -10.70
C GLU A 214 1.81 -6.91 -9.20
N THR A 215 2.72 -7.43 -8.37
CA THR A 215 2.73 -7.17 -6.93
C THR A 215 3.08 -5.71 -6.59
N ARG A 216 3.09 -5.33 -5.30
CA ARG A 216 3.55 -4.00 -4.88
C ARG A 216 5.07 -3.87 -5.04
N GLY A 217 5.50 -2.67 -5.35
CA GLY A 217 6.91 -2.33 -5.33
C GLY A 217 7.15 -0.83 -5.23
N ILE A 218 8.36 -0.51 -4.79
CA ILE A 218 8.86 0.85 -4.63
C ILE A 218 10.35 0.89 -4.96
N LEU A 219 10.78 1.98 -5.56
CA LEU A 219 12.17 2.37 -5.73
C LEU A 219 12.30 3.81 -5.22
N ALA A 220 13.07 4.02 -4.17
CA ALA A 220 13.32 5.35 -3.62
C ALA A 220 14.79 5.75 -3.85
N SER A 221 15.04 7.02 -4.13
CA SER A 221 16.37 7.60 -4.27
C SER A 221 16.38 8.99 -3.67
N TYR A 222 17.40 9.31 -2.89
CA TYR A 222 17.54 10.62 -2.26
C TYR A 222 18.73 11.38 -2.83
N ASP A 223 18.49 12.60 -3.32
CA ASP A 223 19.52 13.54 -3.73
C ASP A 223 19.84 14.47 -2.56
N ARG A 224 20.97 14.23 -1.89
CA ARG A 224 21.43 15.06 -0.77
C ARG A 224 21.81 16.48 -1.17
N GLY A 225 22.23 16.70 -2.41
CA GLY A 225 22.62 18.02 -2.89
C GLY A 225 21.42 18.96 -3.01
N ASN A 226 20.29 18.42 -3.44
CA ASN A 226 19.05 19.16 -3.63
C ASN A 226 18.00 18.96 -2.51
N GLY A 227 18.24 18.01 -1.60
CA GLY A 227 17.26 17.63 -0.58
C GLY A 227 16.00 16.99 -1.16
N GLU A 228 16.11 16.31 -2.31
CA GLU A 228 14.96 15.74 -3.04
C GLU A 228 14.90 14.22 -2.87
N LEU A 229 13.78 13.72 -2.32
CA LEU A 229 13.41 12.32 -2.33
C LEU A 229 12.57 12.02 -3.57
N LYS A 230 13.10 11.15 -4.45
CA LYS A 230 12.41 10.66 -5.63
C LYS A 230 11.97 9.22 -5.42
N VAL A 231 10.68 8.96 -5.63
CA VAL A 231 10.06 7.65 -5.40
C VAL A 231 9.32 7.22 -6.65
N TRP A 232 9.62 6.03 -7.16
CA TRP A 232 8.78 5.31 -8.08
C TRP A 232 8.03 4.24 -7.31
N ALA A 233 6.70 4.20 -7.40
CA ALA A 233 5.91 3.23 -6.65
C ALA A 233 4.72 2.74 -7.48
N THR A 234 4.32 1.49 -7.26
CA THR A 234 3.05 0.98 -7.77
C THR A 234 1.90 1.55 -6.93
N THR A 235 1.50 2.79 -7.20
CA THR A 235 0.45 3.51 -6.44
C THR A 235 -0.63 4.06 -7.36
N GLN A 236 -1.89 3.96 -6.92
CA GLN A 236 -3.04 4.62 -7.52
C GLN A 236 -3.18 6.08 -7.10
N ASP A 237 -2.51 6.48 -6.02
CA ASP A 237 -2.53 7.84 -5.48
C ASP A 237 -1.10 8.37 -5.22
N PRO A 238 -0.40 8.83 -6.28
CA PRO A 238 0.95 9.35 -6.13
C PRO A 238 1.01 10.63 -5.28
N HIS A 239 -0.05 11.43 -5.24
CA HIS A 239 -0.09 12.67 -4.44
C HIS A 239 -0.30 12.35 -2.96
N GLY A 240 -1.23 11.46 -2.62
CA GLY A 240 -1.42 11.00 -1.25
C GLY A 240 -0.18 10.30 -0.70
N LEU A 241 0.51 9.48 -1.52
CA LEU A 241 1.79 8.89 -1.12
C LEU A 241 2.87 9.96 -0.88
N ARG A 242 2.99 10.97 -1.76
CA ARG A 242 3.95 12.08 -1.58
C ARG A 242 3.69 12.81 -0.26
N ASP A 243 2.44 13.17 0.00
CA ASP A 243 2.06 13.98 1.17
C ASP A 243 2.31 13.20 2.46
N THR A 244 1.98 11.91 2.45
CA THR A 244 2.23 11.02 3.58
C THR A 244 3.73 10.84 3.83
N LEU A 245 4.54 10.58 2.80
CA LEU A 245 5.99 10.44 2.94
C LEU A 245 6.64 11.74 3.43
N ALA A 246 6.24 12.89 2.89
CA ALA A 246 6.74 14.19 3.32
C ALA A 246 6.46 14.42 4.81
N SER A 247 5.22 14.17 5.24
CA SER A 247 4.82 14.32 6.65
C SER A 247 5.56 13.34 7.57
N ILE A 248 5.63 12.05 7.21
CA ILE A 248 6.21 11.00 8.06
C ILE A 248 7.73 11.13 8.17
N LEU A 249 8.41 11.53 7.09
CA LEU A 249 9.87 11.63 7.04
C LEU A 249 10.39 13.03 7.41
N GLY A 250 9.49 13.97 7.75
CA GLY A 250 9.86 15.34 8.11
C GLY A 250 10.47 16.14 6.95
N LEU A 251 10.06 15.84 5.71
CA LEU A 251 10.53 16.52 4.50
C LEU A 251 9.53 17.60 4.06
N PRO A 252 9.98 18.71 3.44
CA PRO A 252 9.07 19.60 2.75
C PRO A 252 8.39 18.84 1.60
N GLN A 253 7.09 19.07 1.39
CA GLN A 253 6.32 18.44 0.32
C GLN A 253 6.95 18.67 -1.07
N SER A 254 7.56 19.84 -1.29
CA SER A 254 8.30 20.18 -2.52
C SER A 254 9.59 19.39 -2.70
N GLY A 255 10.14 18.82 -1.62
CA GLY A 255 11.30 17.94 -1.63
C GLY A 255 10.95 16.47 -1.83
N VAL A 256 9.68 16.12 -2.09
CA VAL A 256 9.26 14.74 -2.36
C VAL A 256 8.58 14.66 -3.73
N ARG A 257 9.08 13.77 -4.58
CA ARG A 257 8.53 13.50 -5.91
C ARG A 257 8.16 12.03 -6.04
N VAL A 258 6.87 11.76 -6.21
CA VAL A 258 6.35 10.40 -6.46
C VAL A 258 5.97 10.25 -7.93
N ILE A 259 6.37 9.14 -8.54
CA ILE A 259 6.11 8.79 -9.93
C ILE A 259 5.42 7.41 -9.94
N ALA A 260 4.22 7.34 -10.48
CA ALA A 260 3.57 6.07 -10.79
C ALA A 260 4.00 5.62 -12.20
N PRO A 261 4.77 4.53 -12.34
CA PRO A 261 5.13 3.97 -13.64
C PRO A 261 3.94 3.21 -14.25
N ASP A 262 4.15 2.43 -15.32
CA ASP A 262 3.11 1.49 -15.76
C ASP A 262 2.79 0.52 -14.61
N MET A 263 1.51 0.19 -14.41
CA MET A 263 1.03 -0.65 -13.31
C MET A 263 0.25 -1.85 -13.81
N GLY A 264 0.60 -3.04 -13.33
CA GLY A 264 -0.03 -4.32 -13.68
C GLY A 264 -1.24 -4.64 -12.79
N GLY A 265 -2.13 -3.67 -12.61
CA GLY A 265 -3.33 -3.79 -11.78
C GLY A 265 -3.13 -3.45 -10.30
N ALA A 266 -4.24 -3.23 -9.61
CA ALA A 266 -4.29 -2.82 -8.22
C ALA A 266 -5.60 -3.24 -7.53
N PHE A 267 -6.74 -2.87 -8.12
CA PHE A 267 -8.08 -3.16 -7.59
C PHE A 267 -8.29 -2.62 -6.16
N GLY A 268 -7.81 -1.41 -5.89
CA GLY A 268 -7.91 -0.76 -4.57
C GLY A 268 -6.70 -1.01 -3.67
N SER A 269 -6.00 -2.15 -3.82
CA SER A 269 -4.85 -2.46 -2.94
C SER A 269 -3.73 -1.43 -2.99
N LYS A 270 -3.50 -0.78 -4.13
CA LYS A 270 -2.38 0.16 -4.32
C LYS A 270 -2.80 1.63 -4.10
N ILE A 271 -3.95 1.90 -3.47
CA ILE A 271 -4.32 3.26 -3.06
C ILE A 271 -3.73 3.63 -1.69
N SER A 272 -3.56 2.64 -0.81
CA SER A 272 -3.06 2.83 0.54
C SER A 272 -1.55 3.09 0.54
N VAL A 273 -1.09 3.87 1.52
CA VAL A 273 0.33 3.97 1.86
C VAL A 273 0.69 2.82 2.79
N TYR A 274 1.77 2.10 2.48
CA TYR A 274 2.20 0.95 3.24
C TYR A 274 3.45 1.20 4.08
N PRO A 275 3.67 0.42 5.15
CA PRO A 275 4.89 0.52 5.95
C PRO A 275 6.16 0.43 5.11
N GLU A 276 6.16 -0.43 4.08
CA GLU A 276 7.32 -0.60 3.20
C GLU A 276 7.65 0.65 2.38
N ASP A 277 6.65 1.46 2.00
CA ASP A 277 6.88 2.71 1.28
C ASP A 277 7.69 3.70 2.12
N VAL A 278 7.39 3.75 3.42
CA VAL A 278 8.09 4.60 4.40
C VAL A 278 9.49 4.07 4.65
N VAL A 279 9.62 2.77 4.96
CA VAL A 279 10.89 2.15 5.34
C VAL A 279 11.90 2.22 4.19
N VAL A 280 11.48 1.94 2.95
CA VAL A 280 12.38 2.00 1.78
C VAL A 280 12.80 3.44 1.48
N SER A 281 11.88 4.40 1.60
CA SER A 281 12.18 5.82 1.43
C SER A 281 13.16 6.33 2.49
N TYR A 282 12.94 5.97 3.76
CA TYR A 282 13.85 6.28 4.87
C TYR A 282 15.23 5.64 4.64
N ALA A 283 15.29 4.37 4.24
CA ALA A 283 16.53 3.68 3.93
C ALA A 283 17.33 4.39 2.83
N ALA A 284 16.67 4.87 1.77
CA ALA A 284 17.33 5.61 0.70
C ALA A 284 18.01 6.89 1.20
N ILE A 285 17.35 7.62 2.11
CA ILE A 285 17.91 8.83 2.76
C ILE A 285 19.09 8.45 3.67
N ARG A 286 18.87 7.46 4.56
CA ARG A 286 19.82 7.05 5.59
C ARG A 286 21.14 6.55 5.02
N PHE A 287 21.05 5.67 4.01
CA PHE A 287 22.20 5.04 3.38
C PHE A 287 22.75 5.81 2.18
N ASN A 288 22.05 6.84 1.70
CA ASN A 288 22.41 7.60 0.49
C ASN A 288 22.55 6.73 -0.76
N ARG A 289 21.65 5.77 -0.91
CA ARG A 289 21.63 4.86 -2.06
C ARG A 289 20.20 4.72 -2.55
N PRO A 290 19.97 4.55 -3.86
CA PRO A 290 18.66 4.13 -4.31
C PRO A 290 18.31 2.77 -3.70
N VAL A 291 17.11 2.60 -3.15
CA VAL A 291 16.65 1.35 -2.54
C VAL A 291 15.42 0.86 -3.27
N LYS A 292 15.47 -0.39 -3.74
CA LYS A 292 14.37 -1.05 -4.43
C LYS A 292 13.80 -2.16 -3.57
N TRP A 293 12.48 -2.22 -3.51
CA TRP A 293 11.75 -3.36 -2.99
C TRP A 293 10.64 -3.74 -3.96
N VAL A 294 10.51 -5.03 -4.25
CA VAL A 294 9.38 -5.60 -4.98
C VAL A 294 8.98 -6.84 -4.23
N GLU A 295 7.76 -6.85 -3.71
CA GLU A 295 7.31 -7.95 -2.86
C GLU A 295 7.13 -9.24 -3.67
N THR A 296 7.33 -10.37 -3.01
CA THR A 296 6.94 -11.68 -3.56
C THR A 296 5.42 -11.82 -3.62
N ARG A 297 4.90 -12.79 -4.39
CA ARG A 297 3.47 -13.11 -4.35
C ARG A 297 3.00 -13.52 -2.96
N ARG A 298 3.84 -14.24 -2.20
CA ARG A 298 3.53 -14.65 -0.83
C ARG A 298 3.39 -13.45 0.09
N GLU A 299 4.32 -12.50 0.01
CA GLU A 299 4.20 -11.23 0.74
C GLU A 299 2.92 -10.49 0.33
N ASN A 300 2.63 -10.36 -0.97
CA ASN A 300 1.43 -9.68 -1.45
C ASN A 300 0.14 -10.22 -0.80
N ILE A 301 0.02 -11.55 -0.64
CA ILE A 301 -1.15 -12.19 -0.02
C ILE A 301 -1.21 -12.02 1.50
N VAL A 302 -0.08 -11.74 2.17
CA VAL A 302 -0.03 -11.66 3.62
C VAL A 302 -0.03 -10.21 4.13
N THR A 303 0.50 -9.27 3.33
CA THR A 303 0.87 -7.93 3.81
C THR A 303 0.17 -6.79 3.07
N THR A 304 -0.62 -7.12 2.05
CA THR A 304 -1.50 -6.17 1.36
C THR A 304 -2.84 -6.05 2.09
N THR A 305 -3.55 -4.94 1.90
CA THR A 305 -4.94 -4.82 2.38
C THR A 305 -5.85 -5.85 1.71
N HIS A 306 -6.76 -6.41 2.51
CA HIS A 306 -7.81 -7.32 2.04
C HIS A 306 -9.17 -6.66 2.28
N GLY A 307 -10.17 -7.04 1.50
CA GLY A 307 -11.56 -6.56 1.61
C GLY A 307 -12.56 -7.69 1.69
#